data_AF-A0A5E4U745-F1
#
_entry.id   AF-A0A5E4U745-F1
#
_cell.length_a   1.000
_cell.length_b   1.000
_cell.length_c   1.000
_cell.angle_alpha   90.00
_cell.angle_beta   90.00
_cell.angle_gamma   90.00
#
_symmetry.space_group_name_H-M   'P 1'
#
loop_
_entity.id
_entity.type
_entity.pdbx_description
1 polymer ?
#
loop_
_entity_poly.entity_id
_entity_poly.type
_entity_poly.pdbx_seq_one_letter_code
_entity_poly.pdbx_strand_id
1 'polypeptide(L)'
;MMSQQDADELRAETTWFHVFRSMFSSGDAAKMGPHAVVVYLVIKAHANFRTGFASPSIDLISTMSGVSRSQVIRALETLEKEGYIERTLAGRSNKYVLREKVLIRDRSGQQSAVASWNYLPGSLHTTIDHVKTATRSGDLASSPVVHIERLQVNVTQVQGPTLMLNLADIEGLPPGAKDALLSLYEKLTQ
;
A
#
# COMPACT_ATOMS: atom_id res chain seq x y z
N MET A 1 -10.80 28.67 39.55
CA MET A 1 -11.08 29.29 38.23
C MET A 1 -9.74 29.44 37.54
N MET A 2 -9.54 28.77 36.40
CA MET A 2 -8.35 28.92 35.57
C MET A 2 -8.32 30.35 35.02
N SER A 3 -7.16 31.02 35.01
CA SER A 3 -7.07 32.40 34.52
C SER A 3 -7.23 32.43 32.99
N GLN A 4 -7.73 33.53 32.44
CA GLN A 4 -7.94 33.68 31.00
C GLN A 4 -6.63 33.59 30.19
N GLN A 5 -5.48 33.86 30.82
CA GLN A 5 -4.14 33.65 30.24
C GLN A 5 -3.76 32.17 30.16
N ASP A 6 -4.12 31.36 31.17
CA ASP A 6 -3.82 29.92 31.18
C ASP A 6 -4.61 29.15 30.10
N ALA A 7 -5.78 29.67 29.71
CA ALA A 7 -6.61 29.07 28.66
C ALA A 7 -6.09 29.34 27.23
N ASP A 8 -5.45 30.50 27.00
CA ASP A 8 -4.89 30.90 25.69
C ASP A 8 -3.59 30.15 25.34
N GLU A 9 -2.90 29.60 26.34
CA GLU A 9 -1.69 28.78 26.13
C GLU A 9 -1.99 27.31 25.77
N LEU A 10 -3.23 26.85 25.99
CA LEU A 10 -3.62 25.48 25.68
C LEU A 10 -3.95 25.34 24.19
N ARG A 11 -3.00 24.79 23.44
CA ARG A 11 -3.21 24.38 22.05
C ARG A 11 -3.36 22.86 21.98
N ALA A 12 -4.56 22.41 21.60
CA ALA A 12 -4.79 21.01 21.30
C ALA A 12 -4.14 20.65 19.96
N GLU A 13 -3.42 19.53 19.90
CA GLU A 13 -3.04 18.92 18.63
C GLU A 13 -4.30 18.31 18.01
N THR A 14 -4.80 18.92 16.95
CA THR A 14 -6.02 18.48 16.27
C THR A 14 -5.74 17.76 14.97
N THR A 15 -4.47 17.52 14.61
CA THR A 15 -4.14 16.80 13.38
C THR A 15 -4.16 15.29 13.58
N TRP A 16 -4.64 14.57 12.57
CA TRP A 16 -4.60 13.12 12.50
C TRP A 16 -4.19 12.69 11.09
N PHE A 17 -3.69 11.46 10.97
CA PHE A 17 -3.45 10.83 9.68
C PHE A 17 -3.98 9.40 9.68
N HIS A 18 -4.33 8.91 8.50
CA HIS A 18 -4.87 7.58 8.32
C HIS A 18 -3.75 6.56 8.06
N VAL A 19 -3.94 5.34 8.51
CA VAL A 19 -3.12 4.20 8.11
C VAL A 19 -4.02 3.21 7.38
N PHE A 20 -3.68 2.85 6.15
CA PHE A 20 -4.50 1.89 5.43
C PHE A 20 -4.35 0.50 6.01
N ARG A 21 -5.50 -0.13 6.28
CA ARG A 21 -5.57 -1.54 6.74
C ARG A 21 -4.89 -2.50 5.77
N SER A 22 -4.81 -2.16 4.49
CA SER A 22 -4.10 -2.92 3.45
C SER A 22 -2.66 -3.23 3.83
N MET A 23 -1.93 -2.32 4.48
CA MET A 23 -0.54 -2.55 4.92
C MET A 23 -0.42 -3.79 5.82
N PHE A 24 -1.44 -4.07 6.63
CA PHE A 24 -1.46 -5.22 7.52
C PHE A 24 -2.06 -6.44 6.83
N SER A 25 -3.16 -6.28 6.09
CA SER A 25 -3.84 -7.41 5.45
C SER A 25 -3.12 -7.96 4.22
N SER A 26 -2.18 -7.21 3.63
CA SER A 26 -1.26 -7.68 2.58
C SER A 26 -0.06 -8.46 3.14
N GLY A 27 0.23 -8.33 4.44
CA GLY A 27 1.46 -8.82 5.06
C GLY A 27 2.66 -7.87 4.92
N ASP A 28 2.52 -6.69 4.31
CA ASP A 28 3.63 -5.76 4.13
C ASP A 28 4.22 -5.29 5.47
N ALA A 29 3.37 -5.02 6.48
CA ALA A 29 3.83 -4.69 7.83
C ALA A 29 4.71 -5.79 8.45
N ALA A 30 4.34 -7.06 8.25
CA ALA A 30 5.10 -8.20 8.76
C ALA A 30 6.43 -8.35 8.00
N LYS A 31 6.41 -8.14 6.67
CA LYS A 31 7.60 -8.20 5.80
C LYS A 31 8.61 -7.10 6.11
N MET A 32 8.15 -5.87 6.31
CA MET A 32 9.00 -4.72 6.67
C MET A 32 9.50 -4.80 8.12
N GLY A 33 8.71 -5.42 9.00
CA GLY A 33 8.97 -5.49 10.42
C GLY A 33 8.51 -4.23 11.19
N PRO A 34 8.34 -4.35 12.52
CA PRO A 34 7.70 -3.33 13.34
C PRO A 34 8.46 -1.99 13.37
N HIS A 35 9.80 -2.03 13.37
CA HIS A 35 10.60 -0.79 13.39
C HIS A 35 10.42 0.04 12.12
N ALA A 36 10.36 -0.60 10.95
CA ALA A 36 10.08 0.08 9.69
C ALA A 36 8.69 0.70 9.68
N VAL A 37 7.68 0.00 10.21
CA VAL A 37 6.32 0.55 10.35
C VAL A 37 6.33 1.78 11.25
N VAL A 38 6.92 1.73 12.45
CA VAL A 38 6.94 2.89 13.36
C VAL A 38 7.69 4.07 12.73
N VAL A 39 8.83 3.83 12.08
CA VAL A 39 9.59 4.87 11.37
C VAL A 39 8.74 5.51 10.27
N TYR A 40 8.02 4.71 9.47
CA TYR A 40 7.10 5.21 8.46
C TYR A 40 6.03 6.13 9.05
N LEU A 41 5.42 5.73 10.17
CA LEU A 41 4.38 6.52 10.83
C LEU A 41 4.91 7.86 11.36
N VAL A 42 6.13 7.88 11.92
CA VAL A 42 6.77 9.13 12.35
C VAL A 42 7.02 10.05 11.16
N ILE A 43 7.54 9.54 10.04
CA ILE A 43 7.76 10.35 8.83
C ILE A 43 6.41 10.88 8.31
N LYS A 44 5.37 10.04 8.32
CA LYS A 44 4.01 10.42 7.87
C LYS A 44 3.42 11.56 8.69
N ALA A 45 3.61 11.53 10.00
CA ALA A 45 3.17 12.59 10.91
C ALA A 45 3.83 13.95 10.62
N HIS A 46 5.01 13.96 9.97
CA HIS A 46 5.76 15.17 9.61
C HIS A 46 5.56 15.60 8.15
N ALA A 47 4.65 14.96 7.42
CA ALA A 47 4.36 15.32 6.04
C ALA A 47 3.64 16.67 5.98
N ASN A 48 4.14 17.58 5.14
CA ASN A 48 3.50 18.85 4.92
C ASN A 48 2.13 18.68 4.24
N PHE A 49 1.10 19.31 4.77
CA PHE A 49 -0.28 19.17 4.29
C PHE A 49 -0.49 19.55 2.82
N ARG A 50 0.29 20.50 2.31
CA ARG A 50 0.14 21.02 0.94
C ARG A 50 1.04 20.34 -0.06
N THR A 51 2.22 19.89 0.36
CA THR A 51 3.24 19.36 -0.57
C THR A 51 3.47 17.85 -0.43
N GLY A 52 3.01 17.23 0.66
CA GLY A 52 3.21 15.80 0.94
C GLY A 52 4.63 15.44 1.39
N PHE A 53 5.57 16.39 1.33
CA PHE A 53 6.96 16.16 1.70
C PHE A 53 7.16 16.17 3.21
N ALA A 54 7.98 15.24 3.69
CA ALA A 54 8.45 15.22 5.07
C ALA A 54 9.97 15.39 5.09
N SER A 55 10.50 16.17 6.04
CA SER A 55 11.95 16.33 6.22
C SER A 55 12.41 16.17 7.68
N PRO A 56 11.90 15.19 8.45
CA PRO A 56 12.43 14.95 9.80
C PRO A 56 13.87 14.44 9.74
N SER A 57 14.71 14.87 10.68
CA SER A 57 16.08 14.35 10.80
C SER A 57 16.07 12.91 11.33
N ILE A 58 17.17 12.18 11.10
CA ILE A 58 17.31 10.81 11.66
C ILE A 58 17.20 10.84 13.19
N ASP A 59 17.75 11.87 13.85
CA ASP A 59 17.71 12.01 15.30
C ASP A 59 16.29 12.29 15.82
N LEU A 60 15.49 13.09 15.08
CA LEU A 60 14.09 13.31 15.39
C LEU A 60 13.28 12.01 15.23
N ILE A 61 13.49 11.28 14.13
CA ILE A 61 12.84 9.99 13.90
C ILE A 61 13.20 9.02 15.04
N SER A 62 14.48 8.93 15.39
CA SER A 62 14.97 8.06 16.47
C SER A 62 14.30 8.39 17.81
N THR A 63 14.26 9.68 18.16
CA THR A 63 13.64 10.16 19.41
C THR A 63 12.15 9.83 19.46
N MET A 64 11.40 10.11 18.41
CA MET A 64 9.94 9.92 18.40
C MET A 64 9.52 8.46 18.23
N SER A 65 10.31 7.66 17.53
CA SER A 65 10.01 6.23 17.34
C SER A 65 10.49 5.35 18.49
N GLY A 66 11.40 5.84 19.35
CA GLY A 66 12.10 5.03 20.34
C GLY A 66 13.08 4.02 19.72
N VAL A 67 13.38 4.14 18.43
CA VAL A 67 14.27 3.24 17.68
C VAL A 67 15.66 3.83 17.63
N SER A 68 16.70 3.00 17.80
CA SER A 68 18.10 3.46 17.71
C SER A 68 18.42 4.06 16.33
N ARG A 69 19.34 5.02 16.26
CA ARG A 69 19.76 5.66 14.99
C ARG A 69 20.16 4.66 13.91
N SER A 70 20.91 3.61 14.28
CA SER A 70 21.34 2.56 13.34
C SER A 70 20.15 1.74 12.81
N GLN A 71 19.18 1.42 13.66
CA GLN A 71 17.95 0.77 13.21
C GLN A 71 17.06 1.69 12.38
N VAL A 72 17.01 3.00 12.66
CA VAL A 72 16.28 3.95 11.80
C VAL A 72 16.85 3.92 10.38
N ILE A 73 18.18 3.91 10.23
CA ILE A 73 18.82 3.84 8.90
C ILE A 73 18.42 2.54 8.16
N ARG A 74 18.48 1.38 8.83
CA ARG A 74 18.05 0.09 8.25
C ARG A 74 16.55 0.05 7.92
N ALA A 75 15.73 0.66 8.77
CA ALA A 75 14.30 0.79 8.55
C ALA A 75 14.00 1.67 7.32
N LEU A 76 14.72 2.78 7.14
CA LEU A 76 14.61 3.63 5.95
C LEU A 76 14.97 2.86 4.67
N GLU A 77 16.05 2.09 4.68
CA GLU A 77 16.42 1.22 3.55
C GLU A 77 15.34 0.18 3.24
N THR A 78 14.74 -0.41 4.27
CA THR A 78 13.63 -1.37 4.12
C THR A 78 12.40 -0.70 3.52
N LEU A 79 12.05 0.50 3.99
CA LEU A 79 10.90 1.26 3.48
C LEU A 79 11.10 1.70 2.02
N GLU A 80 12.32 2.08 1.63
CA GLU A 80 12.66 2.39 0.23
C GLU A 80 12.55 1.14 -0.64
N LYS A 81 13.14 0.02 -0.18
CA LYS A 81 13.10 -1.26 -0.90
C LYS A 81 11.68 -1.76 -1.13
N GLU A 82 10.81 -1.62 -0.13
CA GLU A 82 9.41 -2.03 -0.21
C GLU A 82 8.49 -0.96 -0.86
N GLY A 83 9.06 0.18 -1.27
CA GLY A 83 8.39 1.23 -2.03
C GLY A 83 7.38 2.04 -1.22
N TYR A 84 7.57 2.16 0.10
CA TYR A 84 6.73 2.98 0.99
C TYR A 84 7.25 4.41 1.15
N ILE A 85 8.52 4.64 0.88
CA ILE A 85 9.10 5.98 0.84
C ILE A 85 10.04 6.12 -0.35
N GLU A 86 10.21 7.35 -0.79
CA GLU A 86 11.31 7.79 -1.64
C GLU A 86 12.10 8.84 -0.86
N ARG A 87 13.43 8.71 -0.84
CA ARG A 87 14.33 9.64 -0.16
C ARG A 87 15.20 10.36 -1.17
N THR A 88 15.25 11.67 -1.03
CA THR A 88 16.14 12.55 -1.80
C THR A 88 16.94 13.41 -0.84
N LEU A 89 18.18 13.74 -1.21
CA LEU A 89 18.97 14.70 -0.46
C LEU A 89 18.59 16.11 -0.90
N ALA A 90 18.13 16.94 0.04
CA ALA A 90 17.80 18.34 -0.20
C ALA A 90 18.64 19.21 0.73
N GLY A 91 19.74 19.75 0.21
CA GLY A 91 20.72 20.51 0.99
C GLY A 91 21.42 19.62 2.02
N ARG A 92 21.23 19.90 3.31
CA ARG A 92 21.84 19.15 4.43
C ARG A 92 20.91 18.12 5.07
N SER A 93 19.68 17.99 4.57
CA SER A 93 18.64 17.14 5.14
C SER A 93 18.08 16.15 4.12
N ASN A 94 17.65 15.00 4.60
CA ASN A 94 16.84 14.09 3.81
C ASN A 94 15.44 14.66 3.65
N LYS A 95 14.91 14.54 2.44
CA LYS A 95 13.53 14.82 2.09
C LYS A 95 12.87 13.51 1.69
N TYR A 96 11.71 13.24 2.27
CA TYR A 96 10.96 12.01 2.10
C TYR A 96 9.64 12.29 1.38
N VAL A 97 9.32 11.43 0.42
CA VAL A 97 8.00 11.33 -0.21
C VAL A 97 7.42 10.00 0.24
N LEU A 98 6.30 10.01 0.96
CA LEU A 98 5.65 8.76 1.35
C LEU A 98 4.77 8.26 0.22
N ARG A 99 4.67 6.93 0.10
CA ARG A 99 3.72 6.26 -0.79
C ARG A 99 2.69 5.51 0.05
N GLU A 100 1.44 5.58 -0.38
CA GLU A 100 0.34 4.80 0.15
C GLU A 100 0.03 3.67 -0.82
N LYS A 101 -0.35 2.51 -0.27
CA LYS A 101 -0.66 1.30 -1.05
C LYS A 101 -2.00 0.74 -0.63
N VAL A 102 -2.86 0.44 -1.59
CA VAL A 102 -4.14 -0.24 -1.36
C VAL A 102 -4.24 -1.49 -2.23
N LEU A 103 -4.67 -2.57 -1.59
CA LEU A 103 -4.96 -3.82 -2.27
C LEU A 103 -6.29 -3.70 -3.01
N ILE A 104 -6.28 -4.02 -4.30
CA ILE A 104 -7.48 -4.19 -5.11
C ILE A 104 -7.78 -5.69 -5.18
N ARG A 105 -8.99 -6.04 -4.79
CA ARG A 105 -9.50 -7.42 -4.81
C ARG A 105 -10.53 -7.58 -5.91
N ASP A 106 -10.56 -8.74 -6.54
CA ASP A 106 -11.58 -9.11 -7.50
C ASP A 106 -12.89 -9.53 -6.80
N ARG A 107 -13.90 -9.94 -7.59
CA ARG A 107 -15.21 -10.38 -7.09
C ARG A 107 -15.14 -11.65 -6.23
N SER A 108 -14.07 -12.43 -6.33
CA SER A 108 -13.84 -13.63 -5.53
C SER A 108 -13.09 -13.33 -4.22
N GLY A 109 -12.71 -12.07 -4.00
CA GLY A 109 -11.93 -11.64 -2.83
C GLY A 109 -10.42 -11.87 -2.96
N GLN A 110 -9.97 -12.42 -4.10
CA GLN A 110 -8.56 -12.63 -4.41
C GLN A 110 -7.90 -11.32 -4.82
N GLN A 111 -6.62 -11.17 -4.49
CA GLN A 111 -5.87 -9.96 -4.81
C GLN A 111 -5.58 -9.91 -6.32
N SER A 112 -6.13 -8.91 -7.00
CA SER A 112 -5.96 -8.73 -8.45
C SER A 112 -4.95 -7.62 -8.78
N ALA A 113 -4.81 -6.62 -7.91
CA ALA A 113 -3.85 -5.54 -8.12
C ALA A 113 -3.42 -4.81 -6.83
N VAL A 114 -2.37 -3.99 -6.95
CA VAL A 114 -1.95 -3.01 -5.92
C VAL A 114 -1.93 -1.62 -6.55
N ALA A 115 -2.74 -0.71 -6.01
CA ALA A 115 -2.71 0.70 -6.34
C ALA A 115 -1.81 1.45 -5.36
N SER A 116 -0.97 2.36 -5.88
CA SER A 116 -0.07 3.18 -5.07
C SER A 116 -0.05 4.64 -5.53
N TRP A 117 0.15 5.56 -4.59
CA TRP A 117 0.24 7.00 -4.86
C TRP A 117 1.06 7.72 -3.78
N ASN A 118 1.50 8.95 -4.07
CA ASN A 118 2.19 9.79 -3.10
C ASN A 118 1.22 10.32 -2.05
N TYR A 119 1.61 10.23 -0.78
CA TYR A 119 0.82 10.74 0.33
C TYR A 119 0.73 12.27 0.28
N LEU A 120 -0.49 12.78 0.26
CA LEU A 120 -0.78 14.21 0.36
C LEU A 120 -1.91 14.42 1.37
N PRO A 121 -1.63 14.90 2.60
CA PRO A 121 -2.63 15.01 3.66
C PRO A 121 -3.87 15.83 3.24
N GLY A 122 -3.66 16.92 2.49
CA GLY A 122 -4.73 17.81 2.04
C GLY A 122 -5.70 17.22 1.01
N SER A 123 -5.41 16.04 0.43
CA SER A 123 -6.21 15.46 -0.66
C SER A 123 -6.59 13.99 -0.46
N LEU A 124 -6.47 13.44 0.76
CA LEU A 124 -6.77 12.00 0.96
C LEU A 124 -8.19 11.61 0.58
N HIS A 125 -9.19 12.41 0.97
CA HIS A 125 -10.58 12.11 0.68
C HIS A 125 -10.84 12.04 -0.82
N THR A 126 -10.32 13.02 -1.57
CA THR A 126 -10.45 13.04 -3.04
C THR A 126 -9.74 11.84 -3.67
N THR A 127 -8.53 11.49 -3.22
CA THR A 127 -7.78 10.35 -3.78
C THR A 127 -8.47 9.01 -3.51
N ILE A 128 -9.02 8.80 -2.32
CA ILE A 128 -9.79 7.58 -1.99
C ILE A 128 -11.04 7.46 -2.88
N ASP A 129 -11.74 8.57 -3.13
CA ASP A 129 -12.92 8.58 -3.98
C ASP A 129 -12.57 8.29 -5.45
N HIS A 130 -11.41 8.77 -5.93
CA HIS A 130 -10.88 8.39 -7.24
C HIS A 130 -10.60 6.89 -7.34
N VAL A 131 -9.95 6.28 -6.34
CA VAL A 131 -9.66 4.83 -6.33
C VAL A 131 -10.95 3.99 -6.32
N LYS A 132 -11.95 4.38 -5.51
CA LYS A 132 -13.26 3.72 -5.47
C LYS A 132 -13.97 3.80 -6.82
N THR A 133 -13.92 4.98 -7.46
CA THR A 133 -14.55 5.21 -8.76
C THR A 133 -13.86 4.39 -9.84
N ALA A 134 -12.53 4.41 -9.90
CA ALA A 134 -11.74 3.65 -10.87
C ALA A 134 -11.95 2.13 -10.73
N THR A 135 -12.03 1.63 -9.48
CA THR A 135 -12.31 0.21 -9.21
C THR A 135 -13.74 -0.18 -9.66
N ARG A 136 -14.71 0.75 -9.57
CA ARG A 136 -16.10 0.52 -9.96
C ARG A 136 -16.32 0.63 -11.46
N SER A 137 -15.67 1.58 -12.12
CA SER A 137 -15.81 1.84 -13.56
C SER A 137 -14.99 0.88 -14.43
N GLY A 138 -13.98 0.22 -13.86
CA GLY A 138 -13.05 -0.63 -14.62
C GLY A 138 -12.02 0.17 -15.44
N ASP A 139 -12.10 1.50 -15.40
CA ASP A 139 -11.14 2.41 -16.02
C ASP A 139 -10.13 2.87 -14.96
N LEU A 140 -9.08 2.06 -14.82
CA LEU A 140 -8.00 2.30 -13.87
C LEU A 140 -6.93 3.27 -14.43
N ALA A 141 -7.06 3.70 -15.69
CA ALA A 141 -6.08 4.53 -16.39
C ALA A 141 -6.39 6.05 -16.33
N SER A 142 -7.61 6.45 -15.97
CA SER A 142 -8.05 7.85 -16.00
C SER A 142 -7.82 8.63 -14.71
N SER A 143 -7.11 8.08 -13.71
CA SER A 143 -6.74 8.84 -12.51
C SER A 143 -5.26 9.26 -12.55
N PRO A 144 -4.95 10.57 -12.60
CA PRO A 144 -3.57 11.08 -12.72
C PRO A 144 -2.68 10.81 -11.49
N VAL A 145 -3.23 10.18 -10.43
CA VAL A 145 -2.56 9.98 -9.14
C VAL A 145 -2.29 8.50 -8.85
N VAL A 146 -2.89 7.57 -9.60
CA VAL A 146 -2.85 6.14 -9.26
C VAL A 146 -1.84 5.39 -10.12
N HIS A 147 -0.72 4.98 -9.52
CA HIS A 147 0.23 4.06 -10.13
C HIS A 147 -0.11 2.62 -9.72
N ILE A 148 -0.49 1.80 -10.69
CA ILE A 148 -0.79 0.38 -10.48
C ILE A 148 0.50 -0.41 -10.71
N GLU A 149 1.11 -0.91 -9.63
CA GLU A 149 2.40 -1.60 -9.71
C GLU A 149 2.26 -3.03 -10.24
N ARG A 150 1.12 -3.68 -9.99
CA ARG A 150 0.84 -5.05 -10.43
C ARG A 150 -0.63 -5.18 -10.79
N LEU A 151 -0.93 -5.48 -12.05
CA LEU A 151 -2.26 -5.76 -12.55
C LEU A 151 -2.22 -7.15 -13.21
N GLN A 152 -2.84 -8.15 -12.58
CA GLN A 152 -3.07 -9.45 -13.21
C GLN A 152 -4.51 -9.49 -13.68
N VAL A 153 -4.74 -9.16 -14.96
CA VAL A 153 -6.05 -9.36 -15.60
C VAL A 153 -5.99 -10.64 -16.43
N ASN A 154 -6.69 -11.68 -15.99
CA ASN A 154 -6.98 -12.83 -16.83
C ASN A 154 -8.24 -12.50 -17.65
N VAL A 155 -8.08 -11.85 -18.81
CA VAL A 155 -9.18 -11.67 -19.76
C VAL A 155 -9.24 -12.90 -20.66
N THR A 156 -10.18 -13.80 -20.39
CA THR A 156 -10.45 -14.94 -21.28
C THR A 156 -11.76 -14.66 -22.00
N GLN A 157 -11.68 -14.11 -23.21
CA GLN A 157 -12.84 -13.95 -24.07
C GLN A 157 -13.04 -15.25 -24.85
N VAL A 158 -13.91 -16.12 -24.36
CA VAL A 158 -14.23 -17.38 -25.04
C VAL A 158 -15.72 -17.45 -25.31
N GLN A 159 -16.08 -17.71 -26.57
CA GLN A 159 -17.42 -18.15 -26.95
C GLN A 159 -17.48 -19.67 -26.76
N GLY A 160 -17.88 -20.12 -25.57
CA GLY A 160 -18.05 -21.53 -25.22
C GLY A 160 -17.72 -21.85 -23.76
N PRO A 161 -18.16 -23.01 -23.22
CA PRO A 161 -17.81 -23.42 -21.86
C PRO A 161 -16.29 -23.63 -21.77
N THR A 162 -15.63 -22.77 -21.00
CA THR A 162 -14.17 -22.80 -20.83
C THR A 162 -13.83 -23.18 -19.41
N LEU A 163 -13.01 -24.23 -19.26
CA LEU A 163 -12.44 -24.59 -17.97
C LEU A 163 -11.12 -23.83 -17.81
N MET A 164 -11.07 -22.88 -16.87
CA MET A 164 -9.85 -22.16 -16.52
C MET A 164 -9.14 -22.90 -15.38
N LEU A 165 -7.91 -23.36 -15.65
CA LEU A 165 -7.05 -24.01 -14.66
C LEU A 165 -5.80 -23.15 -14.46
N ASN A 166 -5.50 -22.74 -13.23
CA ASN A 166 -4.22 -22.07 -12.95
C ASN A 166 -3.10 -23.09 -12.89
N LEU A 167 -1.95 -22.76 -13.47
CA LEU A 167 -0.81 -23.68 -13.53
C LEU A 167 -0.29 -24.09 -12.14
N ALA A 168 -0.41 -23.20 -11.14
CA ALA A 168 -0.08 -23.49 -9.74
C ALA A 168 -1.00 -24.55 -9.11
N ASP A 169 -2.26 -24.66 -9.57
CA ASP A 169 -3.22 -25.66 -9.10
C ASP A 169 -2.94 -27.04 -9.72
N ILE A 170 -2.13 -27.10 -10.79
CA ILE A 170 -1.75 -28.34 -11.50
C ILE A 170 -0.51 -28.99 -10.86
N GLU A 171 0.43 -28.19 -10.35
CA GLU A 171 1.67 -28.68 -9.72
C GLU A 171 1.42 -29.46 -8.41
N GLY A 172 0.28 -29.23 -7.75
CA GLY A 172 -0.13 -29.94 -6.53
C GLY A 172 -1.01 -31.17 -6.76
N LEU A 173 -1.29 -31.55 -8.02
CA LEU A 173 -2.22 -32.62 -8.32
C LEU A 173 -1.61 -34.02 -8.07
N PRO A 174 -2.36 -34.94 -7.42
CA PRO A 174 -1.88 -36.29 -7.23
C PRO A 174 -1.68 -37.02 -8.58
N PRO A 175 -0.78 -38.01 -8.67
CA PRO A 175 -0.32 -38.60 -9.94
C PRO A 175 -1.37 -39.26 -10.85
N GLY A 176 -2.65 -39.29 -10.49
CA GLY A 176 -3.76 -39.78 -11.34
C GLY A 176 -4.79 -38.71 -11.72
N ALA A 177 -4.68 -37.49 -11.19
CA ALA A 177 -5.65 -36.42 -11.44
C ALA A 177 -5.49 -35.81 -12.85
N LYS A 178 -4.29 -35.89 -13.43
CA LYS A 178 -4.04 -35.47 -14.82
C LYS A 178 -4.82 -36.33 -15.82
N ASP A 179 -4.81 -37.65 -15.61
CA ASP A 179 -5.53 -38.61 -16.47
C ASP A 179 -7.05 -38.46 -16.30
N ALA A 180 -7.52 -38.20 -15.08
CA ALA A 180 -8.93 -37.90 -14.82
C ALA A 180 -9.40 -36.63 -15.55
N LEU A 181 -8.61 -35.56 -15.52
CA LEU A 181 -8.91 -34.30 -16.21
C LEU A 181 -8.93 -34.46 -17.74
N LEU A 182 -8.00 -35.24 -18.30
CA LEU A 182 -7.99 -35.56 -19.73
C LEU A 182 -9.24 -36.36 -20.14
N SER A 183 -9.63 -37.36 -19.34
CA SER A 183 -10.83 -38.14 -19.60
C SER A 183 -12.14 -37.32 -19.52
N LEU A 184 -12.16 -36.28 -18.69
CA LEU A 184 -13.30 -35.38 -18.56
C LEU A 184 -13.39 -34.44 -19.77
N TYR A 185 -12.25 -33.95 -20.25
CA TYR A 185 -12.16 -33.11 -21.43
C TYR A 185 -12.65 -33.86 -22.69
N GLU A 186 -12.22 -35.10 -22.88
CA GLU A 186 -12.68 -35.96 -23.98
C GLU A 186 -14.20 -36.20 -23.94
N LYS A 187 -14.79 -36.38 -22.76
CA LYS A 187 -16.25 -36.55 -22.60
C LYS A 187 -17.06 -35.28 -22.84
N LEU A 188 -16.45 -34.12 -22.65
CA LEU A 188 -17.11 -32.81 -22.84
C LEU A 188 -16.98 -32.29 -24.28
N THR A 189 -16.19 -32.96 -25.12
CA THR A 189 -15.93 -32.57 -26.52
C THR A 189 -16.52 -33.55 -27.55
N GLN A 190 -17.26 -34.57 -27.10
CA GLN A 190 -18.17 -35.40 -27.91
C GLN A 190 -19.62 -34.93 -27.73
#